data_AF-A0A139WXF8-F1
#
_entry.id   AF-A0A139WXF8-F1
#
_cell.length_a   1.000
_cell.length_b   1.000
_cell.length_c   1.000
_cell.angle_alpha   90.00
_cell.angle_beta   90.00
_cell.angle_gamma   90.00
#
_symmetry.space_group_name_H-M   'P 1'
#
loop_
_entity.id
_entity.type
_entity.pdbx_description
1 polymer ?
#
loop_
_entity_poly.entity_id
_entity_poly.type
_entity_poly.pdbx_seq_one_letter_code
_entity_poly.pdbx_strand_id
1 'polypeptide(L)'
;MPSGITSLILVLDVKSTKIPQEVDVLIQVYPYEHNELPDGVRLTISDDTETAMTATSRLGDNWIQLNFTAVFDEEFSATVSLGEAEVVKKFAI
;
A
#
# COMPACT_ATOMS: atom_id res chain seq x y z
N MET A 1 12.88 -19.65 -13.82
CA MET A 1 11.93 -18.69 -13.20
C MET A 1 11.32 -17.90 -14.33
N PRO A 2 9.99 -17.82 -14.49
CA PRO A 2 9.45 -17.05 -15.60
C PRO A 2 9.85 -15.59 -15.40
N SER A 3 10.64 -15.08 -16.34
CA SER A 3 11.05 -13.70 -16.50
C SER A 3 9.87 -12.89 -17.03
N GLY A 4 8.86 -12.71 -16.19
CA GLY A 4 7.67 -11.90 -16.49
C GLY A 4 7.70 -10.59 -15.73
N ILE A 5 7.23 -9.51 -16.37
CA ILE A 5 6.93 -8.26 -15.69
C ILE A 5 5.66 -8.48 -14.87
N THR A 6 5.74 -8.30 -13.54
CA THR A 6 4.54 -8.24 -12.68
C THR A 6 4.04 -6.80 -12.67
N SER A 7 2.80 -6.60 -13.09
CA SER A 7 2.12 -5.31 -12.98
C SER A 7 1.15 -5.35 -11.79
N LEU A 8 1.17 -4.30 -10.98
CA LEU A 8 0.34 -4.14 -9.79
C LEU A 8 -0.36 -2.78 -9.84
N ILE A 9 -1.57 -2.70 -9.29
CA ILE A 9 -2.33 -1.45 -9.13
C ILE A 9 -2.25 -1.05 -7.65
N LEU A 10 -1.82 0.18 -7.38
CA LEU A 10 -1.92 0.80 -6.07
C LEU A 10 -3.14 1.72 -6.06
N VAL A 11 -4.11 1.44 -5.19
CA VAL A 11 -5.32 2.25 -4.99
C VAL A 11 -5.22 2.96 -3.66
N LEU A 12 -5.54 4.25 -3.65
CA LEU A 12 -5.61 5.10 -2.48
C LEU A 12 -7.05 5.61 -2.35
N ASP A 13 -7.72 5.22 -1.27
CA ASP A 13 -9.02 5.74 -0.87
C ASP A 13 -8.84 6.67 0.33
N VAL A 14 -9.39 7.89 0.24
CA VAL A 14 -9.34 8.90 1.31
C VAL A 14 -10.76 9.28 1.71
N LYS A 15 -11.05 9.26 3.01
CA LYS A 15 -12.37 9.61 3.56
C LYS A 15 -12.23 10.63 4.68
N SER A 16 -13.07 11.66 4.69
CA SER A 16 -13.12 12.61 5.81
C SER A 16 -13.61 11.93 7.08
N THR A 17 -13.01 12.26 8.23
CA THR A 17 -13.51 11.83 9.53
C THR A 17 -14.40 12.92 10.17
N LYS A 18 -14.83 12.70 11.41
CA LYS A 18 -15.56 13.72 12.20
C LYS A 18 -14.62 14.73 12.85
N ILE A 19 -13.32 14.44 12.88
CA ILE A 19 -12.30 15.31 13.47
C ILE A 19 -11.80 16.25 12.35
N PRO A 20 -11.85 17.57 12.55
CA PRO A 20 -11.33 18.50 11.55
C PRO A 20 -9.87 18.19 11.22
N GLN A 21 -9.54 18.25 9.92
CA GLN A 21 -8.18 18.02 9.41
C GLN A 21 -7.66 16.59 9.56
N GLU A 22 -8.50 15.64 9.93
CA GLU A 22 -8.17 14.21 9.97
C GLU A 22 -8.90 13.47 8.85
N VAL A 23 -8.21 12.51 8.24
CA VAL A 23 -8.75 11.63 7.20
C VAL A 23 -8.44 10.17 7.52
N ASP A 24 -9.39 9.29 7.16
CA ASP A 24 -9.16 7.85 7.08
C ASP A 24 -8.55 7.55 5.70
N VAL A 25 -7.42 6.84 5.69
CA VAL A 25 -6.68 6.46 4.50
C VAL A 25 -6.65 4.94 4.39
N LEU A 26 -7.17 4.41 3.28
CA LEU A 26 -7.06 3.01 2.89
C LEU A 26 -6.17 2.90 1.66
N ILE A 27 -5.11 2.10 1.77
CA ILE A 27 -4.22 1.79 0.63
C ILE A 27 -4.34 0.32 0.32
N GLN A 28 -4.54 0.01 -0.95
CA GLN A 28 -4.72 -1.35 -1.44
C GLN A 28 -3.77 -1.63 -2.61
N VAL A 29 -3.26 -2.85 -2.67
CA VAL A 29 -2.49 -3.35 -3.82
C VAL A 29 -3.28 -4.48 -4.45
N TYR A 30 -3.59 -4.33 -5.74
CA TYR A 30 -4.29 -5.30 -6.56
C TYR A 30 -3.38 -5.85 -7.68
N PRO A 31 -3.59 -7.09 -8.13
CA PRO A 31 -2.96 -7.59 -9.35
C PRO A 31 -3.51 -6.84 -10.59
N TYR A 32 -2.66 -6.63 -11.59
CA TYR A 32 -3.08 -6.15 -12.92
C TYR A 32 -3.20 -7.34 -13.87
N GLU A 33 -4.34 -7.48 -14.56
CA GLU A 33 -4.63 -8.56 -15.53
C GLU A 33 -4.58 -10.00 -14.98
N HIS A 34 -4.47 -10.16 -13.66
CA HIS A 34 -4.53 -11.44 -12.96
C HIS A 34 -5.58 -11.40 -11.85
N ASN A 35 -6.03 -12.57 -11.39
CA ASN A 35 -7.03 -12.67 -10.32
C ASN A 35 -6.40 -12.61 -8.93
N GLU A 36 -5.15 -13.06 -8.80
CA GLU A 36 -4.45 -13.21 -7.52
C GLU A 36 -3.13 -12.41 -7.56
N LEU A 37 -2.75 -11.88 -6.41
CA LEU A 37 -1.41 -11.33 -6.21
C LEU A 37 -0.37 -12.45 -6.26
N PRO A 38 0.84 -12.17 -6.76
CA PRO A 38 1.99 -13.03 -6.49
C PRO A 38 2.17 -13.21 -4.99
N ASP A 39 2.57 -14.42 -4.58
CA ASP A 39 2.94 -14.70 -3.19
C ASP A 39 4.12 -13.82 -2.78
N GLY A 40 4.02 -13.18 -1.61
CA GLY A 40 5.10 -12.34 -1.06
C GLY A 40 5.17 -10.89 -1.56
N VAL A 41 4.17 -10.39 -2.29
CA VAL A 41 4.01 -8.94 -2.49
C VAL A 41 3.82 -8.29 -1.13
N ARG A 42 4.62 -7.27 -0.83
CA ARG A 42 4.58 -6.55 0.44
C ARG A 42 4.17 -5.11 0.21
N LEU A 43 3.25 -4.63 1.02
CA LEU A 43 2.90 -3.22 1.14
C LEU A 43 3.36 -2.74 2.52
N THR A 44 4.18 -1.69 2.56
CA THR A 44 4.61 -1.04 3.80
C THR A 44 4.25 0.44 3.75
N ILE A 45 3.58 0.94 4.80
CA ILE A 45 3.38 2.37 5.02
C ILE A 45 4.36 2.82 6.11
N SER A 46 5.10 3.87 5.85
CA SER A 46 6.02 4.51 6.79
C SER A 46 5.79 6.01 6.81
N ASP A 47 5.79 6.57 8.01
CA ASP A 47 5.80 8.01 8.29
C ASP A 47 7.13 8.41 8.95
N ASP A 48 7.25 9.67 9.38
CA ASP A 48 8.43 10.20 10.07
C ASP A 48 8.61 9.66 11.50
N THR A 49 7.69 8.85 12.01
CA THR A 49 7.67 8.35 13.40
C THR A 49 8.34 6.99 13.58
N GLU A 50 9.09 6.52 12.57
CA GLU A 50 9.75 5.19 12.51
C GLU A 50 8.78 3.98 12.67
N THR A 51 7.47 4.23 12.74
CA THR A 51 6.47 3.17 12.88
C THR A 51 6.00 2.76 11.48
N ALA A 52 6.35 1.53 11.09
CA ALA A 52 5.96 0.99 9.79
C ALA A 52 4.82 -0.01 9.91
N MET A 53 3.71 0.26 9.21
CA MET A 53 2.62 -0.72 9.03
C MET A 53 2.94 -1.59 7.81
N THR A 54 2.72 -2.91 7.89
CA THR A 54 3.04 -3.82 6.78
C THR A 54 1.97 -4.88 6.56
N ALA A 55 1.65 -5.14 5.30
CA ALA A 55 0.86 -6.28 4.83
C ALA A 55 1.69 -7.08 3.81
N THR A 56 1.50 -8.40 3.76
CA THR A 56 2.18 -9.28 2.80
C THR A 56 1.18 -10.28 2.24
N SER A 57 1.12 -10.39 0.91
CA SER A 57 0.23 -11.31 0.22
C SER A 57 0.65 -12.75 0.47
N ARG A 58 -0.36 -13.61 0.47
CA ARG A 58 -0.27 -15.06 0.55
C ARG A 58 -0.93 -15.65 -0.69
N LEU A 59 -0.67 -16.92 -0.93
CA LEU A 59 -1.35 -17.67 -1.99
C LEU A 59 -2.89 -17.51 -1.91
N GLY A 60 -3.51 -17.09 -3.01
CA GLY A 60 -4.95 -16.86 -3.11
C GLY A 60 -5.43 -15.47 -2.70
N ASP A 61 -4.54 -14.58 -2.24
CA ASP A 61 -4.92 -13.20 -1.95
C ASP A 61 -5.17 -12.42 -3.25
N ASN A 62 -6.37 -11.89 -3.40
CA ASN A 62 -6.73 -11.05 -4.55
C ASN A 62 -6.34 -9.58 -4.35
N TRP A 63 -6.05 -9.17 -3.11
CA TRP A 63 -5.46 -7.88 -2.75
C TRP A 63 -4.88 -7.93 -1.34
N ILE A 64 -4.00 -6.97 -1.03
CA ILE A 64 -3.59 -6.65 0.35
C ILE A 64 -3.91 -5.19 0.65
N GLN A 65 -4.05 -4.85 1.92
CA GLN A 65 -4.41 -3.49 2.32
C GLN A 65 -3.85 -3.08 3.67
N LEU A 66 -3.72 -1.77 3.86
CA LEU A 66 -3.46 -1.13 5.14
C LEU A 66 -4.41 0.06 5.31
N ASN A 67 -4.89 0.26 6.54
CA ASN A 67 -5.80 1.35 6.90
C ASN A 67 -5.21 2.10 8.09
N PHE A 68 -5.18 3.43 8.01
CA PHE A 68 -4.66 4.31 9.04
C PHE A 68 -5.34 5.68 8.97
N THR A 69 -5.23 6.46 10.04
CA THR A 69 -5.64 7.86 10.08
C THR A 69 -4.42 8.74 9.81
N ALA A 70 -4.62 9.83 9.09
CA ALA A 70 -3.61 10.86 8.88
C ALA A 70 -4.22 12.25 9.09
N VAL A 71 -3.38 13.22 9.44
CA VAL A 71 -3.77 14.63 9.52
C VAL A 71 -3.31 15.41 8.29
N PHE A 72 -3.93 16.55 8.00
CA PHE A 72 -3.48 17.44 6.94
C PHE A 72 -2.03 17.88 7.15
N ASP A 73 -1.31 18.05 6.04
CA ASP A 73 0.13 18.34 6.00
C ASP A 73 1.03 17.20 6.51
N GLU A 74 0.48 16.01 6.82
CA GLU A 74 1.26 14.81 7.12
C GLU A 74 1.75 14.15 5.83
N GLU A 75 3.03 13.76 5.82
CA GLU A 75 3.65 13.01 4.73
C GLU A 75 3.80 11.53 5.13
N PHE A 76 3.49 10.64 4.18
CA PHE A 76 3.78 9.22 4.33
C PHE A 76 4.29 8.63 3.02
N SER A 77 5.00 7.50 3.14
CA SER A 77 5.46 6.72 2.01
C SER A 77 4.79 5.35 1.98
N ALA A 78 4.31 4.95 0.81
CA ALA A 78 3.88 3.60 0.52
C ALA A 78 4.95 2.89 -0.32
N THR A 79 5.50 1.81 0.21
CA THR A 79 6.47 0.96 -0.46
C THR A 79 5.80 -0.35 -0.85
N VAL A 80 5.80 -0.67 -2.14
CA VAL A 80 5.38 -1.97 -2.67
C VAL A 80 6.61 -2.75 -3.10
N SER A 81 6.83 -3.94 -2.55
CA SER A 81 7.97 -4.79 -2.91
C SER A 81 7.59 -6.23 -3.25
N LEU A 82 8.40 -6.85 -4.10
CA LEU A 82 8.31 -8.26 -4.49
C LEU A 82 9.71 -8.80 -4.73
N GLY A 83 10.19 -9.67 -3.83
CA GLY A 83 11.58 -10.10 -3.83
C GLY A 83 12.52 -8.92 -3.58
N GLU A 84 13.45 -8.68 -4.51
CA GLU A 84 14.39 -7.56 -4.45
C GLU A 84 13.87 -6.29 -5.15
N ALA A 85 12.75 -6.37 -5.86
CA ALA A 85 12.16 -5.21 -6.53
C ALA A 85 11.31 -4.40 -5.55
N GLU A 86 11.47 -3.07 -5.58
CA GLU A 86 10.65 -2.14 -4.81
C GLU A 86 10.22 -0.91 -5.61
N VAL A 87 9.05 -0.39 -5.28
CA VAL A 87 8.54 0.89 -5.76
C VAL A 87 8.08 1.68 -4.55
N VAL A 88 8.60 2.90 -4.41
CA VAL A 88 8.22 3.84 -3.36
C VAL A 88 7.35 4.94 -3.94
N LYS A 89 6.22 5.22 -3.30
CA LYS A 89 5.33 6.35 -3.59
C LYS A 89 5.19 7.21 -2.35
N LYS A 90 5.45 8.51 -2.51
CA LYS A 90 5.28 9.51 -1.45
C LYS A 90 3.94 10.21 -1.64
N PHE A 91 3.26 10.45 -0.53
CA PHE A 91 1.98 11.13 -0.47
C PHE A 91 2.05 12.21 0.61
N ALA A 92 1.36 13.32 0.34
CA ALA A 92 1.07 14.36 1.31
C ALA A 92 -0.47 14.49 1.36
N ILE A 93 -1.02 14.52 2.58
CA ILE A 93 -2.46 14.61 2.83
C ILE A 93 -2.93 16.07 2.85
#